data_AF-A0A2C6BHE8-F1
#
_entry.id   AF-A0A2C6BHE8-F1
#
_cell.length_a   1.000
_cell.length_b   1.000
_cell.length_c   1.000
_cell.angle_alpha   90.00
_cell.angle_beta   90.00
_cell.angle_gamma   90.00
#
_symmetry.space_group_name_H-M   'P 1'
#
loop_
_entity.id
_entity.type
_entity.pdbx_description
1 polymer ?
#
loop_
_entity_poly.entity_id
_entity_poly.type
_entity_poly.pdbx_seq_one_letter_code
_entity_poly.pdbx_strand_id
1 'polypeptide(L)' 'MEEKMMLTIPETAKITGIGLAKLKQIAREYSDFPYIKIGVKHLVIKEKLPDWFEKHKGEEL' A
#
# COMPACT_ATOMS: atom_id res chain seq x y z
N MET A 1 7.78 16.74 -12.51
CA MET A 1 6.70 15.75 -12.34
C MET A 1 6.39 15.74 -10.85
N GLU A 2 5.16 16.05 -10.43
CA GLU A 2 4.81 16.07 -9.01
C GLU A 2 4.89 14.65 -8.44
N GLU A 3 5.83 14.41 -7.54
CA GLU A 3 5.87 13.17 -6.78
C GLU A 3 4.71 13.16 -5.79
N LYS A 4 3.63 12.47 -6.15
CA LYS A 4 2.56 12.17 -5.20
C LYS A 4 3.14 11.34 -4.06
N MET A 5 3.23 11.94 -2.88
CA MET A 5 3.63 11.28 -1.63
C MET A 5 2.64 10.18 -1.22
N MET A 6 1.37 10.32 -1.64
CA MET A 6 0.28 9.42 -1.30
C MET A 6 -0.39 8.89 -2.56
N LEU A 7 -0.59 7.58 -2.62
CA LEU A 7 -1.18 6.87 -3.75
C LEU A 7 -2.48 6.21 -3.34
N THR A 8 -3.48 6.22 -4.21
CA THR A 8 -4.67 5.40 -3.98
C THR A 8 -4.33 3.91 -4.15
N ILE A 9 -5.08 3.01 -3.49
CA ILE A 9 -4.95 1.55 -3.70
C ILE A 9 -4.83 1.13 -5.18
N PRO A 10 -5.62 1.67 -6.14
CA PRO A 10 -5.43 1.37 -7.55
C PRO A 10 -4.15 1.93 -8.18
N GLU A 11 -3.64 3.07 -7.73
CA GLU A 11 -2.32 3.55 -8.17
C GLU A 11 -1.22 2.67 -7.60
N THR A 12 -1.31 2.30 -6.32
CA THR A 12 -0.39 1.36 -5.67
C THR A 12 -0.36 0.03 -6.41
N ALA A 13 -1.53 -0.55 -6.74
CA ALA A 13 -1.63 -1.80 -7.49
C ALA A 13 -0.91 -1.75 -8.84
N LYS A 14 -1.02 -0.62 -9.56
CA LYS A 14 -0.34 -0.42 -10.84
C LYS A 14 1.18 -0.34 -10.70
N ILE A 15 1.67 0.24 -9.60
CA ILE A 15 3.10 0.45 -9.36
C ILE A 15 3.76 -0.80 -8.80
N THR A 16 3.10 -1.50 -7.87
CA THR A 16 3.64 -2.70 -7.22
C THR A 16 3.36 -3.98 -8.01
N GLY A 17 2.41 -3.95 -8.94
CA GLY A 17 1.91 -5.14 -9.63
C GLY A 17 1.02 -6.03 -8.76
N ILE A 18 0.72 -5.61 -7.53
CA ILE A 18 -0.10 -6.38 -6.59
C ILE A 18 -1.59 -6.15 -6.89
N GLY A 19 -2.36 -7.23 -6.92
CA GLY A 19 -3.80 -7.16 -7.15
C GLY A 19 -4.53 -6.28 -6.11
N LEU A 20 -5.56 -5.55 -6.55
CA LEU A 20 -6.38 -4.70 -5.68
C LEU A 20 -6.95 -5.43 -4.47
N ALA A 21 -7.41 -6.66 -4.67
CA ALA A 21 -7.96 -7.50 -3.61
C ALA A 21 -6.90 -7.79 -2.53
N LYS A 22 -5.69 -8.14 -2.98
CA LYS A 22 -4.54 -8.42 -2.14
C LYS A 22 -4.11 -7.19 -1.34
N LEU A 23 -4.02 -6.02 -1.96
CA LEU A 23 -3.72 -4.76 -1.24
C LEU A 23 -4.78 -4.40 -0.21
N LYS A 24 -6.07 -4.63 -0.51
CA LYS A 24 -7.15 -4.42 0.46
C LYS A 24 -7.08 -5.40 1.62
N GLN A 25 -6.71 -6.64 1.33
CA GLN A 25 -6.48 -7.67 2.33
C GLN A 25 -5.29 -7.27 3.22
N ILE A 26 -4.16 -6.86 2.63
CA ILE A 26 -2.99 -6.36 3.37
C ILE A 26 -3.37 -5.18 4.27
N ALA A 27 -4.08 -4.18 3.74
CA ALA A 27 -4.52 -3.03 4.53
C ALA A 27 -5.47 -3.40 5.70
N ARG A 28 -6.09 -4.58 5.66
CA ARG A 28 -6.99 -5.09 6.70
C ARG A 28 -6.28 -6.03 7.68
N GLU A 29 -5.36 -6.86 7.22
CA GLU A 29 -4.64 -7.85 8.02
C GLU A 29 -3.40 -7.24 8.70
N TYR A 30 -2.69 -6.38 7.98
CA TYR A 30 -1.47 -5.76 8.46
C TYR A 30 -1.76 -4.36 8.98
N SER A 31 -1.81 -4.25 10.30
CA SER A 31 -2.05 -2.97 10.96
C SER A 31 -0.88 -1.98 10.81
N ASP A 32 0.31 -2.46 10.45
CA ASP A 32 1.51 -1.66 10.16
C ASP A 32 1.60 -1.23 8.68
N PHE A 33 0.66 -1.68 7.83
CA PHE A 33 0.67 -1.29 6.42
C PHE A 33 0.61 0.24 6.31
N PRO A 34 1.49 0.90 5.52
CA PRO A 34 1.60 2.35 5.49
C PRO A 34 0.46 2.98 4.68
N TYR A 35 -0.75 2.94 5.22
CA TYR A 35 -1.93 3.58 4.67
C TYR A 35 -2.56 4.55 5.64
N ILE A 36 -3.28 5.51 5.08
CA ILE A 36 -4.11 6.48 5.78
C ILE A 36 -5.52 6.33 5.25
N LYS A 37 -6.48 6.15 6.16
CA LYS A 37 -7.89 6.15 5.82
C LYS A 37 -8.44 7.57 5.95
N ILE A 38 -8.84 8.15 4.82
CA ILE A 38 -9.51 9.46 4.77
C ILE A 38 -10.96 9.22 4.34
N GLY A 39 -11.87 9.22 5.32
CA GLY A 39 -13.27 8.85 5.12
C GLY A 39 -13.41 7.41 4.61
N VAL A 40 -13.86 7.25 3.37
CA VAL A 40 -14.01 5.94 2.71
C VAL A 40 -12.80 5.53 1.88
N LYS A 41 -11.82 6.44 1.68
CA LYS A 41 -10.66 6.21 0.81
C LYS A 41 -9.46 5.73 1.61
N HIS A 42 -8.73 4.78 1.05
CA HIS A 42 -7.43 4.32 1.57
C HIS A 42 -6.34 4.91 0.68
N LEU A 43 -5.44 5.68 1.29
CA LEU A 43 -4.28 6.31 0.66
C LEU A 43 -3.02 5.70 1.22
N VAL A 44 -2.22 5.07 0.36
CA VAL A 44 -0.95 4.44 0.69
C VAL A 44 0.17 5.46 0.62
N ILE A 45 1.04 5.50 1.63
CA ILE A 45 2.20 6.38 1.68
C ILE A 45 3.30 5.76 0.82
N LYS A 46 3.57 6.36 -0.34
CA LYS A 46 4.49 5.81 -1.35
C LYS A 46 5.90 5.61 -0.81
N GLU A 47 6.40 6.55 -0.02
CA GLU A 47 7.78 6.52 0.50
C GLU A 47 8.02 5.39 1.50
N LYS A 48 6.99 5.02 2.29
CA LYS A 48 7.10 3.95 3.30
C LYS A 48 6.76 2.57 2.75
N LEU A 49 6.13 2.53 1.59
CA LEU A 49 5.71 1.30 0.93
C LEU A 49 6.87 0.33 0.60
N PRO A 50 8.00 0.75 0.00
CA PRO A 50 9.11 -0.15 -0.27
C PRO A 50 9.73 -0.71 1.02
N ASP A 51 9.92 0.12 2.05
CA ASP A 51 10.45 -0.33 3.36
C ASP A 51 9.53 -1.38 4.00
N TRP A 52 8.21 -1.17 3.91
CA TRP A 52 7.23 -2.16 4.37
C TRP A 52 7.34 -3.46 3.58
N PHE A 53 7.42 -3.39 2.24
CA PHE A 53 7.60 -4.59 1.43
C PHE A 53 8.90 -5.32 1.75
N GLU A 54 10.00 -4.61 2.00
CA GLU A 54 11.28 -5.23 2.38
C GLU A 54 11.20 -5.93 3.73
N LYS A 55 10.50 -5.36 4.72
CA LYS A 55 10.26 -6.01 6.02
C LYS A 55 9.42 -7.27 5.91
N HIS A 56 8.43 -7.26 5.03
CA HIS A 56 7.53 -8.39 4.81
C HIS A 56 7.98 -9.31 3.65
N LYS A 57 9.17 -9.06 3.08
CA LYS A 57 9.75 -9.86 1.98
C LYS A 57 10.21 -11.20 2.51
N GLY A 58 9.30 -12.17 2.55
CA GLY A 58 9.55 -13.50 3.10
C GLY A 58 8.36 -14.05 3.87
N GLU A 59 7.39 -13.21 4.23
CA GLU A 59 6.06 -13.68 4.61
C GLU A 59 5.29 -14.03 3.33
N GLU A 60 4.49 -15.10 3.36
CA GLU A 60 3.54 -15.41 2.28
C GLU A 60 2.44 -14.33 2.28
N LEU A 61 2.75 -13.19 1.66
CA LEU A 61 1.82 -12.09 1.44
C LEU A 61 0.71 -12.53 0.53
#